data_AF-A0A0A8WTY7-F1
#
_entry.id   AF-A0A0A8WTY7-F1
#
_cell.length_a   1.000
_cell.length_b   1.000
_cell.length_c   1.000
_cell.angle_alpha   90.00
_cell.angle_beta   90.00
_cell.angle_gamma   90.00
#
_symmetry.space_group_name_H-M   'P 1'
#
loop_
_entity.id
_entity.type
_entity.pdbx_description
1 polymer ?
#
loop_
_entity_poly.entity_id
_entity_poly.type
_entity_poly.pdbx_seq_one_letter_code
_entity_poly.pdbx_strand_id
1 'polypeptide(L)'
;MKPLRGYYFDGRSSARRTVVLERAGDLLLVRGDGLDLSFPAGSVKLAPKVGAGRSAIRFPNGALCELATDEPLEQLLGVGGG
;
A
#
# COMPACT_ATOMS: atom_id res chain seq x y z
N MET A 1 0.32 -3.59 -14.85
CA MET A 1 1.29 -3.02 -13.86
C MET A 1 1.85 -4.16 -13.04
N LYS A 2 3.08 -4.02 -12.52
CA LYS A 2 3.71 -5.05 -11.69
C LYS A 2 3.17 -4.97 -10.25
N PRO A 3 2.81 -6.09 -9.61
CA PRO A 3 2.40 -6.09 -8.23
C PRO A 3 3.57 -5.76 -7.29
N LEU A 4 3.32 -4.94 -6.27
CA LEU A 4 4.29 -4.61 -5.23
C LEU A 4 4.07 -5.47 -3.98
N ARG A 5 5.14 -5.78 -3.26
CA ARG A 5 5.04 -6.54 -1.99
C ARG A 5 5.17 -5.59 -0.81
N GLY A 6 4.45 -5.89 0.26
CA GLY A 6 4.47 -5.09 1.47
C GLY A 6 3.95 -5.82 2.70
N TYR A 7 3.85 -5.05 3.78
CA TYR A 7 3.45 -5.49 5.09
C TYR A 7 2.23 -4.67 5.54
N TYR A 8 1.07 -5.30 5.63
CA TYR A 8 -0.16 -4.69 6.06
C TYR A 8 -0.30 -4.75 7.58
N PHE A 9 -0.69 -3.62 8.16
CA PHE A 9 -1.02 -3.42 9.56
C PHE A 9 -2.43 -2.85 9.66
N ASP A 10 -3.31 -3.51 10.42
CA ASP A 10 -4.72 -3.17 10.49
C ASP A 10 -5.04 -1.99 11.42
N GLY A 11 -4.02 -1.42 12.07
CA GLY A 11 -4.16 -0.31 13.02
C GLY A 11 -4.84 -0.69 14.35
N ARG A 12 -5.27 -1.94 14.49
CA ARG A 12 -5.87 -2.48 15.73
C ARG A 12 -4.89 -3.40 16.45
N SER A 13 -4.03 -4.09 15.70
CA SER A 13 -3.02 -4.99 16.22
C SER A 13 -1.66 -4.67 15.62
N SER A 14 -0.59 -5.05 16.32
CA SER A 14 0.78 -5.03 15.77
C SER A 14 1.05 -6.22 14.83
N ALA A 15 0.02 -6.95 14.42
CA ALA A 15 0.18 -8.12 13.57
C ALA A 15 0.56 -7.67 12.15
N ARG A 16 1.71 -8.17 11.70
CA ARG A 16 2.24 -7.89 10.37
C ARG A 16 1.79 -8.97 9.40
N ARG A 17 1.03 -8.59 8.38
CA ARG A 17 0.56 -9.50 7.33
C ARG A 17 1.29 -9.23 6.02
N THR A 18 1.89 -10.25 5.44
CA THR A 18 2.58 -10.10 4.14
C THR A 18 1.53 -10.02 3.04
N VAL A 19 1.54 -8.93 2.29
CA VAL A 19 0.56 -8.65 1.25
C VAL A 19 1.22 -8.28 -0.08
N VAL A 20 0.44 -8.44 -1.13
CA VAL A 20 0.70 -8.00 -2.48
C VAL A 20 -0.29 -6.91 -2.82
N LEU A 21 0.23 -5.79 -3.32
CA LEU A 21 -0.51 -4.63 -3.78
C LEU A 21 -0.56 -4.64 -5.29
N GLU A 22 -1.75 -4.55 -5.85
CA GLU A 22 -1.95 -4.51 -7.30
C GLU A 22 -2.98 -3.45 -7.66
N ARG A 23 -2.70 -2.66 -8.70
CA ARG A 23 -3.69 -1.71 -9.22
C ARG A 23 -4.56 -2.38 -10.27
N ALA A 24 -5.87 -2.32 -10.05
CA ALA A 24 -6.90 -2.75 -10.98
C ALA A 24 -7.84 -1.56 -11.27
N GLY A 25 -7.59 -0.84 -12.36
CA GLY A 25 -8.33 0.38 -12.69
C GLY A 25 -8.15 1.46 -11.61
N ASP A 26 -9.25 1.88 -10.98
CA ASP A 26 -9.26 2.86 -9.88
C ASP A 26 -9.17 2.24 -8.48
N LEU A 27 -8.98 0.92 -8.40
CA LEU A 27 -8.84 0.20 -7.15
C LEU A 27 -7.39 -0.25 -6.94
N LEU A 28 -6.97 -0.15 -5.68
CA LEU A 28 -5.79 -0.81 -5.15
C LEU A 28 -6.24 -2.06 -4.41
N LEU A 29 -5.87 -3.22 -4.95
CA LEU A 29 -6.11 -4.52 -4.37
C LEU A 29 -4.99 -4.86 -3.40
N VAL A 30 -5.34 -5.38 -2.23
CA VAL A 30 -4.41 -5.80 -1.17
C VAL A 30 -4.72 -7.26 -0.85
N ARG A 31 -3.80 -8.17 -1.21
CA ARG A 31 -4.01 -9.61 -1.07
C ARG A 31 -2.86 -10.29 -0.36
N GLY A 32 -3.14 -11.19 0.57
CA GLY A 32 -2.12 -12.00 1.23
C GLY A 32 -2.45 -12.30 2.69
N ASP A 33 -1.88 -13.38 3.23
CA ASP A 33 -2.12 -13.81 4.61
C ASP A 33 -3.62 -13.96 4.96
N GLY A 34 -4.42 -14.46 3.99
CA GLY A 34 -5.88 -14.58 4.12
C GLY A 34 -6.67 -13.27 3.94
N LEU A 35 -6.02 -12.16 3.64
CA LEU A 35 -6.67 -10.91 3.26
C LEU A 35 -6.97 -10.88 1.75
N ASP A 36 -8.17 -10.43 1.42
CA ASP A 36 -8.56 -9.93 0.09
C ASP A 36 -9.35 -8.63 0.31
N LEU A 37 -8.67 -7.50 0.14
CA LEU A 37 -9.23 -6.17 0.36
C LEU A 37 -9.04 -5.32 -0.89
N SER A 38 -9.92 -4.34 -1.07
CA SER A 38 -9.83 -3.35 -2.14
C SER A 38 -10.09 -1.96 -1.60
N PHE A 39 -9.27 -0.99 -2.01
CA PHE A 39 -9.44 0.42 -1.66
C PHE A 39 -9.45 1.29 -2.91
N PRO A 40 -10.21 2.39 -2.95
CA PRO A 40 -10.08 3.36 -4.03
C PRO A 40 -8.67 3.94 -4.04
N ALA A 41 -7.95 3.82 -5.15
CA ALA A 41 -6.56 4.26 -5.25
C ALA A 41 -6.42 5.76 -4.99
N GLY A 42 -7.42 6.57 -5.38
CA GLY A 42 -7.46 8.01 -5.08
C GLY A 42 -7.73 8.35 -3.60
N SER A 43 -8.18 7.39 -2.79
CA SER A 43 -8.38 7.58 -1.33
C SER A 43 -7.17 7.12 -0.51
N VAL A 44 -6.20 6.48 -1.16
CA VAL A 44 -4.99 5.96 -0.54
C VAL A 44 -3.93 7.06 -0.51
N LYS A 45 -3.29 7.25 0.65
CA LYS A 45 -2.30 8.33 0.84
C LYS A 45 -0.91 7.76 1.04
N LEU A 46 0.08 8.34 0.35
CA LEU A 46 1.49 8.13 0.63
C LEU A 46 1.82 8.69 2.01
N ALA A 47 2.38 7.85 2.88
CA ALA A 47 2.96 8.31 4.13
C ALA A 47 4.33 8.95 3.83
N PRO A 48 4.67 10.06 4.50
CA PRO A 48 5.99 10.67 4.34
C PRO A 48 7.09 9.69 4.76
N LYS A 49 8.15 9.59 3.95
CA LYS A 49 9.36 8.83 4.31
C LYS A 49 10.02 9.50 5.52
N VAL A 50 10.15 8.76 6.62
CA VAL A 50 10.89 9.24 7.80
C VAL A 50 12.31 8.67 7.73
N GLY A 51 13.30 9.52 7.45
CA GLY A 51 14.71 9.14 7.34
C GLY A 51 14.97 8.13 6.21
N ALA A 52 15.73 7.07 6.51
CA ALA A 52 15.99 5.95 5.60
C ALA A 52 14.88 4.87 5.61
N GLY A 53 13.69 5.22 6.11
CA GLY A 53 12.55 4.31 6.24
C GLY A 53 11.96 3.89 4.89
N ARG A 54 11.28 2.75 4.88
CA ARG A 54 10.54 2.23 3.72
C ARG A 54 9.38 3.16 3.36
N SER A 55 9.06 3.24 2.07
CA SER A 55 7.83 3.87 1.59
C SER A 55 6.62 3.17 2.21
N ALA A 56 5.64 3.94 2.67
CA ALA A 56 4.44 3.39 3.29
C ALA A 56 3.16 4.07 2.77
N ILE A 57 2.06 3.36 2.90
CA ILE A 57 0.73 3.73 2.42
C ILE A 57 -0.22 3.76 3.60
N ARG A 58 -1.02 4.83 3.73
CA ARG A 58 -2.18 4.88 4.63
C ARG A 58 -3.47 4.68 3.84
N PHE A 59 -4.29 3.76 4.32
CA PHE A 59 -5.61 3.45 3.76
C PHE A 59 -6.70 4.26 4.48
N PRO A 60 -7.87 4.47 3.85
CA PRO A 60 -8.98 5.25 4.42
C PRO A 60 -9.58 4.63 5.69
N ASN A 61 -9.38 3.32 5.91
CA ASN A 61 -9.81 2.62 7.13
C ASN A 61 -8.83 2.79 8.31
N GLY A 62 -7.75 3.57 8.14
CA GLY A 62 -6.71 3.78 9.15
C GLY A 62 -5.59 2.73 9.13
N ALA A 63 -5.65 1.73 8.25
CA ALA A 63 -4.60 0.75 8.09
C ALA A 63 -3.34 1.36 7.44
N LEU A 64 -2.21 0.70 7.66
CA LEU A 64 -0.91 1.06 7.08
C LEU A 64 -0.38 -0.12 6.27
N CYS A 65 0.21 0.12 5.11
CA CYS A 65 1.04 -0.86 4.42
C CYS A 65 2.44 -0.30 4.15
N GLU A 66 3.45 -0.95 4.70
CA GLU A 66 4.85 -0.66 4.40
C GLU A 66 5.30 -1.46 3.19
N LEU A 67 5.93 -0.81 2.21
CA LEU A 67 6.47 -1.49 1.04
C LEU A 67 7.77 -2.20 1.36
N ALA A 68 7.93 -3.42 0.83
CA ALA A 68 9.15 -4.20 1.01
C ALA A 68 10.33 -3.68 0.17
N THR A 69 10.03 -2.95 -0.92
CA THR A 69 10.98 -2.39 -1.88
C THR A 69 10.72 -0.89 -2.04
N ASP A 70 11.75 -0.13 -2.41
CA ASP A 70 11.60 1.29 -2.80
C ASP A 70 11.11 1.42 -4.26
N GLU A 71 10.27 0.49 -4.71
CA GLU A 71 9.67 0.58 -6.03
C GLU A 71 8.73 1.80 -6.10
N PRO A 72 8.59 2.44 -7.28
CA PRO A 72 7.87 3.70 -7.43
C PRO A 72 6.38 3.52 -7.16
N LEU A 73 5.99 3.74 -5.91
CA LEU A 73 4.61 3.66 -5.44
C LEU A 73 3.70 4.68 -6.13
N GLU A 74 4.26 5.81 -6.54
CA GLU A 74 3.56 6.83 -7.34
C GLU A 74 3.03 6.27 -8.66
N GLN A 75 3.79 5.41 -9.34
CA GLN A 75 3.31 4.71 -10.53
C GLN A 75 2.17 3.75 -10.19
N LEU A 76 2.27 3.02 -9.06
CA LEU A 76 1.20 2.14 -8.59
C LEU A 76 -0.09 2.93 -8.28
N LEU A 77 0.04 4.12 -7.71
CA LEU A 77 -1.08 4.99 -7.36
C LEU A 77 -1.52 5.91 -8.51
N GLY A 78 -0.89 5.81 -9.68
CA GLY A 78 -1.22 6.66 -10.83
C GLY A 78 -0.99 8.15 -10.54
N VAL A 79 -0.23 8.47 -9.50
CA VAL A 79 0.21 9.84 -9.19
C VAL A 79 1.45 10.08 -10.04
N GLY A 80 1.25 10.21 -11.35
CA GLY A 80 2.29 10.69 -12.26
C GLY A 80 2.47 12.18 -12.03
N GLY A 81 3.66 12.58 -11.57
CA GLY A 81 4.02 13.99 -11.46
C GLY A 81 3.77 14.73 -12.78
N GLY A 82 3.00 15.82 -12.68
CA GLY A 82 2.95 16.88 -13.67
C GLY A 82 4.04 17.91 -13.42
#